data_AF-A0A7V1C260-F1
#
_entry.id   AF-A0A7V1C260-F1
#
_cell.length_a   1.000
_cell.length_b   1.000
_cell.length_c   1.000
_cell.angle_alpha   90.00
_cell.angle_beta   90.00
_cell.angle_gamma   90.00
#
_symmetry.space_group_name_H-M   'P 1'
#
loop_
_entity.id
_entity.type
_entity.pdbx_description
1 polymer ?
#
loop_
_entity_poly.entity_id
_entity_poly.type
_entity_poly.pdbx_seq_one_letter_code
_entity_poly.pdbx_strand_id
1 'polypeptide(L)'
;MVAEKAENLKLKAKNHSSKFKTCLILSFTLWFCIFHFPPYVFAASGPVRYRVFPLKRISAEQGRKYLAEVGIGTVSKLPKTNTLLVTAGPRELIKANAILRLVDAKKPFRIKLICPASEAEKLPSNDRIAAEVGDILIGTFFNPPGGKDRAKAIIDIYEDEVIAVAPADKIGKIIAAIEQLKGNDEQGTKPAPSTSSGLAPS
;
A
#
# COMPACT_ATOMS: atom_id res chain seq x y z
N MET A 1 41.30 31.52 65.72
CA MET A 1 40.49 32.37 64.82
C MET A 1 40.65 31.87 63.37
N VAL A 2 40.10 30.79 62.81
CA VAL A 2 39.11 29.72 63.12
C VAL A 2 37.63 30.13 63.21
N ALA A 3 37.27 31.35 62.78
CA ALA A 3 35.86 31.75 62.70
C ALA A 3 35.52 32.48 61.39
N GLU A 4 36.10 32.02 60.27
CA GLU A 4 35.74 32.51 58.93
C GLU A 4 35.61 31.31 57.96
N LYS A 5 35.02 30.21 58.45
CA LYS A 5 34.80 28.97 57.68
C LYS A 5 33.33 28.54 57.65
N ALA A 6 32.37 29.36 58.09
CA ALA A 6 31.01 28.89 58.34
C ALA A 6 29.85 29.65 57.64
N GLU A 7 30.06 30.83 57.04
CA GLU A 7 28.94 31.58 56.42
C GLU A 7 28.94 31.63 54.88
N ASN A 8 29.95 31.09 54.20
CA ASN A 8 29.98 31.05 52.73
C ASN A 8 29.49 29.72 52.11
N LEU A 9 28.82 28.87 52.90
CA LEU A 9 28.38 27.54 52.47
C LEU A 9 26.86 27.34 52.38
N LYS A 10 26.05 28.41 52.54
CA LYS A 10 24.58 28.28 52.57
C LYS A 10 23.76 29.23 51.73
N LEU A 11 24.35 29.93 50.77
CA LEU A 11 23.57 30.67 49.78
C LEU A 11 23.91 30.22 48.37
N LYS A 12 22.86 29.69 47.72
CA LYS A 12 22.77 29.38 46.28
C LYS A 12 23.36 28.06 45.79
N ALA A 13 23.12 27.00 46.57
CA ALA A 13 22.55 25.78 46.01
C ALA A 13 21.14 26.09 45.41
N LYS A 14 21.11 26.75 44.24
CA LYS A 14 19.90 26.89 43.42
C LYS A 14 20.34 27.40 42.06
N ASN A 15 20.00 26.67 41.01
CA ASN A 15 20.07 27.10 39.61
C ASN A 15 21.30 26.70 38.79
N HIS A 16 21.64 25.40 38.75
CA HIS A 16 22.49 24.86 37.68
C HIS A 16 22.00 23.50 37.17
N SER A 17 20.70 23.38 36.84
CA SER A 17 20.15 22.16 36.22
C SER A 17 19.17 22.40 35.08
N SER A 18 19.17 23.60 34.46
CA SER A 18 18.24 23.92 33.35
C SER A 18 18.90 23.96 31.97
N LYS A 19 20.24 23.86 31.86
CA LYS A 19 20.92 23.91 30.57
C LYS A 19 21.20 22.55 29.92
N PHE A 20 21.04 21.46 30.65
CA PHE A 20 21.32 20.11 30.12
C PHE A 20 20.10 19.43 29.48
N LYS A 21 18.89 19.96 29.69
CA LYS A 21 17.65 19.36 29.15
C LYS A 21 17.19 19.99 27.82
N THR A 22 17.65 21.19 27.49
CA THR A 22 17.24 21.91 26.27
C THR A 22 18.06 21.53 25.04
N CYS A 23 19.28 21.00 25.20
CA CYS A 23 20.12 20.62 24.06
C CYS A 23 19.82 19.21 23.52
N LEU A 24 19.32 18.29 24.34
CA LEU A 24 19.04 16.91 23.91
C LEU A 24 17.73 16.79 23.11
N ILE A 25 16.83 17.77 23.24
CA ILE A 25 15.52 17.79 22.54
C ILE A 25 15.64 18.39 21.14
N LEU A 26 16.57 19.34 20.92
CA LEU A 26 16.79 19.99 19.61
C LEU A 26 17.53 19.11 18.59
N SER A 27 18.26 18.09 19.05
CA SER A 27 18.91 17.11 18.17
C SER A 27 17.92 16.05 17.63
N PHE A 28 16.91 15.67 18.43
CA PHE A 28 15.94 14.65 18.03
C PHE A 28 14.95 15.15 16.95
N THR A 29 14.62 16.44 16.95
CA THR A 29 13.74 17.06 15.95
C THR A 29 14.41 17.24 14.58
N LEU A 30 15.75 17.23 14.50
CA LEU A 30 16.45 17.29 13.23
C LEU A 30 16.68 15.89 12.63
N TRP A 31 16.77 14.85 13.47
CA TRP A 31 16.80 13.46 13.02
C TRP A 31 15.42 12.99 12.48
N PHE A 32 14.33 13.49 13.08
CA PHE A 32 12.98 13.14 12.63
C PHE A 32 12.60 13.73 11.25
N CYS A 33 13.25 14.82 10.82
CA CYS A 33 13.01 15.43 9.51
C CYS A 33 13.72 14.72 8.34
N ILE A 34 14.66 13.82 8.61
CA ILE A 34 15.37 13.07 7.55
C ILE A 34 14.71 11.72 7.26
N PHE A 35 13.93 11.17 8.20
CA PHE A 35 13.22 9.90 8.02
C PHE A 35 11.73 10.03 7.68
N HIS A 36 11.16 11.23 7.64
CA HIS A 36 9.88 11.45 6.99
C HIS A 36 10.12 11.73 5.50
N PHE A 37 10.45 10.65 4.78
CA PHE A 37 10.64 10.59 3.34
C PHE A 37 9.65 11.51 2.60
N PRO A 38 10.11 12.51 1.82
CA PRO A 38 9.28 13.02 0.75
C PRO A 38 9.09 11.87 -0.28
N PRO A 39 7.87 11.61 -0.76
CA PRO A 39 7.64 10.53 -1.71
C PRO A 39 8.53 10.68 -2.94
N TYR A 40 9.21 9.59 -3.28
CA TYR A 40 9.86 9.39 -4.56
C TYR A 40 8.85 9.71 -5.66
N VAL A 41 9.01 10.84 -6.33
CA VAL A 41 8.27 11.14 -7.57
C VAL A 41 8.91 10.27 -8.64
N PHE A 42 8.41 9.05 -8.81
CA PHE A 42 8.72 8.27 -9.99
C PHE A 42 8.17 9.03 -11.19
N ALA A 43 9.09 9.57 -12.00
CA ALA A 43 8.75 10.24 -13.24
C ALA A 43 8.16 9.19 -14.20
N ALA A 44 6.83 9.04 -14.16
CA ALA A 44 6.09 8.43 -15.26
C ALA A 44 6.47 9.22 -16.52
N SER A 45 7.23 8.62 -17.44
CA SER A 45 7.87 9.31 -18.57
C SER A 45 6.84 9.78 -19.60
N GLY A 46 6.20 10.91 -19.32
CA GLY A 46 5.25 11.59 -20.19
C GLY A 46 4.74 12.87 -19.53
N PRO A 47 4.22 13.84 -20.31
CA PRO A 47 3.69 15.07 -19.72
C PRO A 47 2.53 14.73 -18.78
N VAL A 48 2.52 15.37 -17.61
CA VAL A 48 1.41 15.29 -16.67
C VAL A 48 0.14 15.77 -17.37
N ARG A 49 -0.93 14.97 -17.28
CA ARG A 49 -2.24 15.28 -17.85
C ARG A 49 -3.28 15.31 -16.75
N TYR A 50 -4.43 15.89 -17.05
CA TYR A 50 -5.60 15.75 -16.20
C TYR A 50 -6.70 14.97 -16.91
N ARG A 51 -7.56 14.31 -16.13
CA ARG A 51 -8.79 13.71 -16.61
C ARG A 51 -9.92 13.91 -15.60
N VAL A 52 -11.11 14.15 -16.12
CA VAL A 52 -12.34 14.34 -15.35
C VAL A 52 -13.09 13.01 -15.25
N PHE A 53 -13.51 12.65 -14.04
CA PHE A 53 -14.19 11.41 -13.70
C PHE A 53 -15.53 11.70 -13.00
N PRO A 54 -16.66 11.65 -13.73
CA PRO A 54 -17.98 11.74 -13.11
C PRO A 54 -18.30 10.43 -12.37
N LEU A 55 -18.84 10.55 -11.14
CA LEU A 55 -19.22 9.41 -10.30
C LEU A 55 -20.73 9.33 -10.16
N LYS A 56 -21.28 8.12 -10.25
CA LYS A 56 -22.73 7.89 -10.31
C LYS A 56 -23.32 7.34 -9.01
N ARG A 57 -22.54 6.59 -8.23
CA ARG A 57 -23.01 5.80 -7.09
C ARG A 57 -22.30 6.17 -5.80
N ILE A 58 -21.02 6.54 -5.86
CA ILE A 58 -20.27 7.03 -4.69
C ILE A 58 -20.12 8.54 -4.73
N SER A 59 -19.83 9.16 -3.58
CA SER A 59 -19.47 10.58 -3.53
C SER A 59 -18.06 10.83 -4.06
N ALA A 60 -17.80 12.03 -4.55
CA ALA A 60 -16.47 12.50 -4.95
C ALA A 60 -15.47 12.38 -3.79
N GLU A 61 -15.87 12.68 -2.57
CA GLU A 61 -15.06 12.53 -1.37
C GLU A 61 -14.62 11.07 -1.17
N GLN A 62 -15.53 10.12 -1.38
CA GLN A 62 -15.24 8.70 -1.27
C GLN A 62 -14.33 8.22 -2.41
N GLY A 63 -14.59 8.64 -3.65
CA GLY A 63 -13.72 8.35 -4.78
C GLY A 63 -12.30 8.88 -4.60
N ARG A 64 -12.17 10.11 -4.06
CA ARG A 64 -10.89 10.70 -3.69
C ARG A 64 -10.17 9.87 -2.63
N LYS A 65 -10.90 9.41 -1.60
CA LYS A 65 -10.34 8.56 -0.55
C LYS A 65 -9.75 7.27 -1.13
N TYR A 66 -10.47 6.61 -2.05
CA TYR A 66 -9.97 5.40 -2.70
C TYR A 66 -8.70 5.64 -3.49
N LEU A 67 -8.63 6.71 -4.30
CA LEU A 67 -7.42 7.02 -5.07
C LEU A 67 -6.24 7.45 -4.17
N ALA A 68 -6.52 8.18 -3.09
CA ALA A 68 -5.51 8.58 -2.12
C ALA A 68 -4.94 7.38 -1.35
N GLU A 69 -5.76 6.37 -1.03
CA GLU A 69 -5.31 5.13 -0.38
C GLU A 69 -4.38 4.30 -1.28
N VAL A 70 -4.51 4.41 -2.61
CA VAL A 70 -3.55 3.82 -3.57
C VAL A 70 -2.34 4.73 -3.84
N GLY A 71 -2.45 6.03 -3.57
CA GLY A 71 -1.40 7.01 -3.91
C GLY A 71 -1.42 7.47 -5.38
N ILE A 72 -2.54 7.35 -6.09
CA ILE A 72 -2.59 7.73 -7.52
C ILE A 72 -2.83 9.22 -7.71
N GLY A 73 -1.77 9.91 -8.15
CA GLY A 73 -1.82 11.28 -8.66
C GLY A 73 -2.38 12.31 -7.67
N THR A 74 -2.63 13.52 -8.16
CA THR A 74 -3.30 14.58 -7.39
C THR A 74 -4.79 14.60 -7.71
N VAL A 75 -5.63 14.47 -6.70
CA VAL A 75 -7.09 14.35 -6.87
C VAL A 75 -7.80 15.54 -6.23
N SER A 76 -8.59 16.26 -7.04
CA SER A 76 -9.44 17.38 -6.59
C SER A 76 -10.91 17.13 -6.95
N LYS A 77 -11.81 17.71 -6.18
CA LYS A 77 -13.26 17.68 -6.45
C LYS A 77 -13.64 18.92 -7.25
N LEU A 78 -14.42 18.74 -8.31
CA LEU A 78 -15.00 19.88 -9.02
C LEU A 78 -16.17 20.47 -8.20
N PRO A 79 -16.22 21.81 -8.01
CA PRO A 79 -17.27 22.46 -7.25
C PRO A 79 -18.67 22.11 -7.78
N LYS A 80 -19.64 21.98 -6.86
CA LYS A 80 -21.07 21.77 -7.15
C LYS A 80 -21.39 20.52 -8.00
N THR A 81 -20.45 19.59 -8.15
CA THR A 81 -20.64 18.36 -8.93
C THR A 81 -20.14 17.14 -8.16
N ASN A 82 -20.61 15.95 -8.55
CA ASN A 82 -20.10 14.67 -8.05
C ASN A 82 -18.98 14.14 -8.96
N THR A 83 -17.95 14.96 -9.17
CA THR A 83 -16.93 14.74 -10.19
C THR A 83 -15.54 14.98 -9.62
N LEU A 84 -14.60 14.12 -10.01
CA LEU A 84 -13.18 14.23 -9.67
C LEU A 84 -12.36 14.71 -10.86
N LEU A 85 -11.43 15.61 -10.61
CA LEU A 85 -10.33 15.95 -11.51
C LEU A 85 -9.07 15.29 -10.97
N VAL A 86 -8.50 14.38 -11.75
CA VAL A 86 -7.25 13.67 -11.41
C VAL A 86 -6.15 14.17 -12.33
N THR A 87 -5.04 14.61 -11.74
CA THR A 87 -3.85 15.07 -12.44
C THR A 87 -2.72 14.08 -12.18
N ALA A 88 -2.24 13.40 -13.22
CA ALA A 88 -1.30 12.28 -13.09
C ALA A 88 -0.60 11.97 -14.44
N GLY A 89 0.33 11.03 -14.43
CA GLY A 89 0.91 10.48 -15.67
C GLY A 89 -0.13 9.71 -16.51
N PRO A 90 0.04 9.56 -17.84
CA PRO A 90 -0.95 8.87 -18.69
C PRO A 90 -1.28 7.44 -18.23
N ARG A 91 -0.28 6.68 -17.76
CA ARG A 91 -0.47 5.32 -17.24
C ARG A 91 -1.27 5.32 -15.93
N GLU A 92 -0.96 6.24 -15.02
CA GLU A 92 -1.69 6.41 -13.76
C GLU A 92 -3.15 6.79 -13.98
N LEU A 93 -3.44 7.64 -14.97
CA LEU A 93 -4.82 7.98 -15.33
C LEU A 93 -5.63 6.77 -15.81
N ILE A 94 -4.99 5.77 -16.43
CA ILE A 94 -5.63 4.49 -16.78
C ILE A 94 -5.94 3.69 -15.51
N LYS A 95 -4.98 3.60 -14.57
CA LYS A 95 -5.18 2.91 -13.29
C LYS A 95 -6.27 3.58 -12.45
N ALA A 96 -6.28 4.92 -12.35
CA ALA A 96 -7.32 5.70 -11.70
C ALA A 96 -8.71 5.40 -12.29
N ASN A 97 -8.80 5.37 -13.63
CA ASN A 97 -10.04 4.99 -14.31
C ASN A 97 -10.50 3.58 -13.95
N ALA A 98 -9.60 2.61 -13.91
CA ALA A 98 -9.92 1.22 -13.57
C ALA A 98 -10.47 1.12 -12.15
N ILE A 99 -9.81 1.75 -11.17
CA ILE A 99 -10.26 1.80 -9.77
C ILE A 99 -11.61 2.49 -9.67
N LEU A 100 -11.75 3.72 -10.19
CA LEU A 100 -13.00 4.49 -10.06
C LEU A 100 -14.18 3.76 -10.71
N ARG A 101 -14.00 3.13 -11.88
CA ARG A 101 -15.06 2.33 -12.51
C ARG A 101 -15.44 1.08 -11.70
N LEU A 102 -14.49 0.53 -10.95
CA LEU A 102 -14.73 -0.63 -10.09
C LEU A 102 -15.49 -0.23 -8.81
N VAL A 103 -15.02 0.83 -8.14
CA VAL A 103 -15.54 1.25 -6.82
C VAL A 103 -16.77 2.14 -6.89
N ASP A 104 -17.09 2.73 -8.06
CA ASP A 104 -18.34 3.47 -8.29
C ASP A 104 -19.55 2.51 -8.40
N ALA A 105 -19.81 1.81 -7.30
CA ALA A 105 -20.83 0.78 -7.13
C ALA A 105 -21.62 1.02 -5.82
N LYS A 106 -22.75 0.33 -5.68
CA LYS A 106 -23.57 0.43 -4.46
C LYS A 106 -22.89 -0.21 -3.24
N LYS A 107 -22.10 -1.27 -3.48
CA LYS A 107 -21.40 -2.00 -2.42
C LYS A 107 -20.08 -1.29 -2.08
N PRO A 108 -19.67 -1.27 -0.79
CA PRO A 108 -18.39 -0.70 -0.41
C PRO A 108 -17.22 -1.57 -0.85
N PHE A 109 -16.11 -0.92 -1.20
CA PHE A 109 -14.84 -1.54 -1.55
C PHE A 109 -13.79 -1.27 -0.47
N ARG A 110 -12.78 -2.15 -0.42
CA ARG A 110 -11.57 -2.01 0.39
C ARG A 110 -10.35 -2.15 -0.51
N ILE A 111 -9.29 -1.45 -0.13
CA ILE A 111 -7.98 -1.54 -0.75
C ILE A 111 -7.05 -2.19 0.28
N LYS A 112 -6.23 -3.14 -0.16
CA LYS A 112 -5.26 -3.82 0.68
C LYS A 112 -3.96 -4.04 -0.07
N LEU A 113 -2.86 -3.72 0.61
CA LEU A 113 -1.52 -4.19 0.26
C LEU A 113 -1.45 -5.69 0.58
N ILE A 114 -1.05 -6.49 -0.40
CA ILE A 114 -0.91 -7.94 -0.27
C ILE A 114 0.52 -8.32 0.10
N CYS A 115 1.48 -7.90 -0.73
CA CYS A 115 2.91 -8.09 -0.50
C CYS A 115 3.71 -7.07 -1.33
N PRO A 116 5.03 -6.94 -1.09
CA PRO A 116 5.90 -6.17 -1.97
C PRO A 116 5.90 -6.72 -3.42
N ALA A 117 6.13 -5.85 -4.39
CA ALA A 117 6.24 -6.23 -5.81
C ALA A 117 7.35 -7.25 -6.07
N SER A 118 8.41 -7.24 -5.25
CA SER A 118 9.49 -8.24 -5.30
C SER A 118 9.03 -9.67 -4.98
N GLU A 119 7.86 -9.84 -4.36
CA GLU A 119 7.25 -11.14 -4.08
C GLU A 119 6.09 -11.46 -5.01
N ALA A 120 5.78 -10.61 -5.99
CA ALA A 120 4.63 -10.80 -6.87
C ALA A 120 4.72 -12.11 -7.69
N GLU A 121 5.93 -12.54 -8.07
CA GLU A 121 6.15 -13.81 -8.78
C GLU A 121 5.81 -15.04 -7.94
N LYS A 122 5.79 -14.91 -6.61
CA LYS A 122 5.41 -15.98 -5.67
C LYS A 122 3.90 -16.03 -5.43
N LEU A 123 3.13 -15.10 -5.99
CA LEU A 123 1.69 -15.11 -5.85
C LEU A 123 1.04 -16.06 -6.86
N PRO A 124 -0.04 -16.75 -6.45
CA PRO A 124 -0.87 -17.47 -7.39
C PRO A 124 -1.47 -16.50 -8.42
N SER A 125 -1.73 -17.00 -9.64
CA SER A 125 -2.34 -16.18 -10.69
C SER A 125 -3.73 -15.70 -10.30
N ASN A 126 -4.15 -14.54 -10.84
CA ASN A 126 -5.48 -13.98 -10.62
C ASN A 126 -6.62 -14.96 -10.94
N ASP A 127 -6.44 -15.81 -11.95
CA ASP A 127 -7.42 -16.85 -12.32
C ASP A 127 -7.54 -17.95 -11.26
N ARG A 128 -6.40 -18.40 -10.69
CA ARG A 128 -6.39 -19.38 -9.59
C ARG A 128 -7.04 -18.79 -8.33
N ILE A 129 -6.71 -17.54 -7.99
CA ILE A 129 -7.33 -16.84 -6.86
C ILE A 129 -8.85 -16.70 -7.09
N ALA A 130 -9.28 -16.33 -8.30
CA ALA A 130 -10.70 -16.17 -8.62
C ALA A 130 -11.48 -17.49 -8.54
N ALA A 131 -10.85 -18.59 -8.97
CA ALA A 131 -11.41 -19.94 -8.86
C ALA A 131 -11.58 -20.37 -7.40
N GLU A 132 -10.56 -20.14 -6.56
CA GLU A 132 -10.58 -20.49 -5.14
C GLU A 132 -11.60 -19.67 -4.35
N VAL A 133 -11.68 -18.35 -4.59
CA VAL A 133 -12.63 -17.47 -3.89
C VAL A 133 -14.08 -17.76 -4.29
N GLY A 134 -14.29 -18.09 -5.57
CA GLY A 134 -15.62 -18.30 -6.16
C GLY A 134 -16.43 -17.01 -6.31
N ASP A 135 -17.31 -16.98 -7.32
CA ASP A 135 -18.25 -15.88 -7.57
C ASP A 135 -17.59 -14.47 -7.68
N ILE A 136 -16.32 -14.43 -8.09
CA ILE A 136 -15.60 -13.17 -8.33
C ILE A 136 -14.83 -13.23 -9.65
N LEU A 137 -14.71 -12.07 -10.30
CA LEU A 137 -13.84 -11.84 -11.43
C LEU A 137 -12.68 -10.96 -10.98
N ILE A 138 -11.46 -11.42 -11.19
CA ILE A 138 -10.24 -10.71 -10.80
C ILE A 138 -9.50 -10.31 -12.06
N GLY A 139 -9.18 -9.03 -12.20
CA GLY A 139 -8.40 -8.50 -13.31
C GLY A 139 -7.24 -7.65 -12.84
N THR A 140 -6.62 -6.94 -13.77
CA THR A 140 -5.49 -6.02 -13.53
C THR A 140 -5.92 -4.57 -13.81
N PHE A 141 -5.05 -3.58 -13.58
CA PHE A 141 -5.40 -2.20 -13.91
C PHE A 141 -5.60 -1.98 -15.41
N PHE A 142 -4.80 -2.67 -16.24
CA PHE A 142 -4.84 -2.54 -17.69
C PHE A 142 -5.83 -3.50 -18.35
N ASN A 143 -6.20 -4.59 -17.68
CA ASN A 143 -7.27 -5.48 -18.08
C ASN A 143 -8.27 -5.67 -16.93
N PRO A 144 -9.08 -4.63 -16.61
CA PRO A 144 -10.01 -4.69 -15.48
C PRO A 144 -11.12 -5.71 -15.75
N PRO A 145 -11.66 -6.35 -14.70
CA PRO A 145 -12.69 -7.37 -14.86
C PRO A 145 -13.95 -6.81 -15.52
N GLY A 146 -14.40 -7.48 -16.58
CA GLY A 146 -15.68 -7.23 -17.26
C GLY A 146 -16.89 -7.80 -16.51
N GLY A 147 -18.09 -7.60 -17.05
CA GLY A 147 -19.31 -8.22 -16.54
C GLY A 147 -20.12 -7.42 -15.50
N LYS A 148 -21.38 -7.82 -15.33
CA LYS A 148 -22.36 -7.17 -14.44
C LYS A 148 -22.81 -8.07 -13.28
N ASP A 149 -22.69 -9.38 -13.42
CA ASP A 149 -23.44 -10.34 -12.59
C ASP A 149 -22.61 -10.94 -11.46
N ARG A 150 -21.28 -10.79 -11.52
CA ARG A 150 -20.35 -11.30 -10.50
C ARG A 150 -19.67 -10.15 -9.75
N ALA A 151 -19.19 -10.45 -8.54
CA ALA A 151 -18.28 -9.55 -7.85
C ALA A 151 -17.03 -9.31 -8.70
N LYS A 152 -16.40 -8.14 -8.55
CA LYS A 152 -15.24 -7.73 -9.33
C LYS A 152 -14.15 -7.24 -8.42
N ALA A 153 -12.91 -7.61 -8.71
CA ALA A 153 -11.73 -7.11 -8.02
C ALA A 153 -10.58 -6.85 -8.99
N ILE A 154 -9.67 -5.98 -8.58
CA ILE A 154 -8.38 -5.81 -9.25
C ILE A 154 -7.30 -6.28 -8.28
N ILE A 155 -6.40 -7.14 -8.74
CA ILE A 155 -5.15 -7.49 -8.05
C ILE A 155 -4.03 -7.27 -9.06
N ASP A 156 -3.16 -6.32 -8.77
CA ASP A 156 -2.11 -5.91 -9.69
C ASP A 156 -0.99 -5.17 -8.96
N ILE A 157 0.14 -5.00 -9.63
CA ILE A 157 1.29 -4.27 -9.13
C ILE A 157 1.09 -2.76 -9.34
N TYR A 158 1.26 -2.00 -8.27
CA TYR A 158 1.33 -0.55 -8.29
C TYR A 158 2.54 -0.08 -7.50
N GLU A 159 3.44 0.65 -8.17
CA GLU A 159 4.74 1.02 -7.61
C GLU A 159 5.48 -0.24 -7.11
N ASP A 160 5.84 -0.30 -5.84
CA ASP A 160 6.58 -1.41 -5.24
C ASP A 160 5.69 -2.38 -4.45
N GLU A 161 4.37 -2.37 -4.69
CA GLU A 161 3.40 -3.15 -3.94
C GLU A 161 2.42 -3.91 -4.86
N VAL A 162 2.04 -5.11 -4.45
CA VAL A 162 0.86 -5.79 -4.97
C VAL A 162 -0.34 -5.32 -4.18
N ILE A 163 -1.31 -4.73 -4.87
CA ILE A 163 -2.51 -4.20 -4.24
C ILE A 163 -3.77 -4.93 -4.73
N ALA A 164 -4.70 -5.14 -3.81
CA ALA A 164 -6.02 -5.69 -4.06
C ALA A 164 -7.10 -4.64 -3.81
N VAL A 165 -7.93 -4.38 -4.81
CA VAL A 165 -9.13 -3.54 -4.73
C VAL A 165 -10.33 -4.44 -4.92
N ALA A 166 -11.11 -4.69 -3.85
CA ALA A 166 -12.21 -5.65 -3.89
C ALA A 166 -13.40 -5.21 -3.01
N PRO A 167 -14.59 -5.81 -3.21
CA PRO A 167 -15.72 -5.61 -2.31
C PRO A 167 -15.32 -5.93 -0.87
N ALA A 168 -15.80 -5.12 0.08
CA ALA A 168 -15.40 -5.21 1.48
C ALA A 168 -15.70 -6.59 2.10
N ASP A 169 -16.74 -7.27 1.62
CA ASP A 169 -17.17 -8.61 2.03
C ASP A 169 -16.35 -9.76 1.38
N LYS A 170 -15.53 -9.46 0.37
CA LYS A 170 -14.73 -10.47 -0.36
C LYS A 170 -13.22 -10.31 -0.16
N ILE A 171 -12.73 -9.15 0.30
CA ILE A 171 -11.29 -8.89 0.45
C ILE A 171 -10.59 -9.91 1.37
N GLY A 172 -11.23 -10.31 2.47
CA GLY A 172 -10.68 -11.32 3.38
C GLY A 172 -10.60 -12.71 2.76
N LYS A 173 -11.56 -13.06 1.90
CA LYS A 173 -11.56 -14.34 1.17
C LYS A 173 -10.43 -14.39 0.13
N ILE A 174 -10.17 -13.27 -0.54
CA ILE A 174 -9.03 -13.15 -1.47
C ILE A 174 -7.71 -13.39 -0.74
N ILE A 175 -7.50 -12.73 0.41
CA ILE A 175 -6.27 -12.90 1.20
C ILE A 175 -6.10 -14.35 1.65
N ALA A 176 -7.16 -14.96 2.19
CA ALA A 176 -7.13 -16.36 2.60
C ALA A 176 -6.84 -17.33 1.43
N ALA A 177 -7.43 -17.09 0.26
CA ALA A 177 -7.17 -17.89 -0.94
C ALA A 177 -5.70 -17.78 -1.40
N ILE A 178 -5.11 -16.59 -1.35
CA ILE A 178 -3.69 -16.39 -1.67
C ILE A 178 -2.81 -17.20 -0.71
N GLU A 179 -3.08 -17.15 0.60
CA GLU A 179 -2.31 -17.88 1.61
C GLU A 179 -2.41 -19.40 1.43
N GLN A 180 -3.61 -19.92 1.15
CA GLN A 180 -3.85 -21.35 0.92
C GLN A 180 -3.12 -21.86 -0.34
N LEU A 181 -3.21 -21.10 -1.44
CA LEU A 181 -2.58 -21.49 -2.70
C LEU A 181 -1.04 -21.47 -2.59
N LYS A 182 -0.47 -20.49 -1.88
CA LYS A 182 0.98 -20.47 -1.59
C LYS A 182 1.44 -21.72 -0.83
N GLY A 183 0.68 -22.14 0.19
CA GLY A 183 1.02 -23.34 0.96
C GLY A 183 0.94 -24.63 0.15
N ASN A 184 0.05 -24.69 -0.86
CA ASN A 184 -0.10 -25.87 -1.72
C ASN A 184 1.00 -25.97 -2.78
N ASP A 185 1.46 -24.84 -3.33
CA ASP A 185 2.54 -24.81 -4.33
C ASP A 185 3.90 -25.21 -3.71
N GLU A 186 4.13 -24.92 -2.41
CA GLU A 186 5.34 -25.34 -1.68
C GLU A 186 5.38 -26.86 -1.39
N GLN A 187 4.23 -27.52 -1.22
CA GLN A 187 4.17 -28.96 -0.96
C GLN A 187 4.32 -29.83 -2.23
N GLY A 188 4.16 -29.24 -3.43
CA GLY A 188 4.37 -29.91 -4.71
C GLY A 188 5.84 -30.15 -5.10
N THR A 189 6.80 -29.59 -4.36
CA THR A 189 8.24 -29.63 -4.68
C THR A 189 9.02 -30.55 -3.74
N LYS A 190 8.49 -31.74 -3.41
CA LYS A 190 9.30 -32.81 -2.79
C LYS A 190 10.20 -33.43 -3.87
N PRO A 191 11.53 -33.32 -3.79
CA PRO A 191 12.42 -33.92 -4.80
C PRO A 191 12.23 -35.43 -4.82
N ALA A 192 12.01 -35.98 -6.01
CA ALA A 192 11.97 -37.41 -6.24
C ALA A 192 13.29 -38.06 -5.76
N PRO A 193 13.27 -39.27 -5.17
CA PRO A 193 14.48 -39.93 -4.75
C PRO A 193 15.32 -40.26 -5.99
N SER A 194 16.51 -39.70 -6.08
CA SER A 194 17.50 -40.08 -7.08
C SER A 194 17.92 -41.53 -6.85
N THR A 195 17.51 -42.43 -7.73
CA THR A 195 18.03 -43.78 -7.81
C THR A 195 19.52 -43.70 -8.17
N SER A 196 20.36 -43.86 -7.15
CA SER A 196 21.77 -44.18 -7.28
C SER A 196 21.87 -45.52 -8.01
N SER A 197 22.22 -45.48 -9.30
CA SER A 197 22.63 -46.67 -10.04
C SER A 197 24.09 -46.91 -9.74
N GLY A 198 24.36 -47.83 -8.81
CA GLY A 198 25.68 -48.40 -8.60
C GLY A 198 26.08 -49.20 -9.83
N LEU A 199 27.23 -48.89 -10.41
CA LEU A 199 27.89 -49.76 -11.38
C LEU A 199 29.22 -50.21 -10.76
N ALA A 200 29.28 -51.51 -10.46
CA ALA A 200 30.44 -52.22 -9.93
C ALA A 200 31.53 -52.39 -11.01
N PRO A 201 32.79 -52.63 -10.62
CA PRO A 201 33.92 -52.68 -11.54
C PRO A 201 34.07 -54.05 -12.21
N SER A 202 34.64 -54.04 -13.42
CA SER A 202 35.25 -55.19 -14.08
C SER A 202 36.43 -54.69 -14.91
#